data_AF-A0A533XD62-F1
#
_entry.id   AF-A0A533XD62-F1
#
_cell.length_a   1.000
_cell.length_b   1.000
_cell.length_c   1.000
_cell.angle_alpha   90.00
_cell.angle_beta   90.00
_cell.angle_gamma   90.00
#
_symmetry.space_group_name_H-M   'P 1'
#
loop_
_entity.id
_entity.type
_entity.pdbx_description
1 polymer ?
#
loop_
_entity_poly.entity_id
_entity_poly.type
_entity_poly.pdbx_seq_one_letter_code
_entity_poly.pdbx_strand_id
1 'polypeptide(L)' 'MVILLMFLLAACASEDFWYQKGKTEADMQIDRYECTTELRDKYGMYGADKNSPAYVADLRQCMIKKGYTRLEDTKK' A
#
# COMPACT_ATOMS: atom_id res chain seq x y z
N MET A 1 -23.40 9.26 27.40
CA MET A 1 -22.94 9.36 25.99
C MET A 1 -21.44 9.69 25.95
N VAL A 2 -20.57 8.81 26.46
CA VAL A 2 -19.10 9.05 26.53
C VAL A 2 -18.31 7.77 26.12
N ILE A 3 -18.96 6.78 25.51
CA ILE A 3 -18.34 5.48 25.16
C ILE A 3 -18.19 5.35 23.62
N LEU A 4 -18.17 6.47 22.90
CA LEU A 4 -18.13 6.49 21.43
C LEU A 4 -16.82 7.05 20.85
N LEU A 5 -15.82 7.32 21.71
CA LEU A 5 -14.57 7.99 21.33
C LEU A 5 -13.32 7.10 21.39
N MET A 6 -13.42 5.80 21.70
CA MET A 6 -12.24 4.94 21.95
C MET A 6 -11.87 3.94 20.84
N PHE A 7 -12.55 3.92 19.70
CA PHE A 7 -12.30 2.90 18.66
C PHE A 7 -11.63 3.41 17.37
N LEU A 8 -11.13 4.65 17.31
CA LEU A 8 -10.62 5.24 16.06
C LEU A 8 -9.10 5.15 15.82
N LEU A 9 -8.31 4.50 16.69
CA LEU A 9 -6.84 4.51 16.56
C LEU A 9 -6.20 3.15 16.21
N ALA A 10 -7.01 2.11 15.99
CA ALA A 10 -6.51 0.74 15.76
C ALA A 10 -6.51 0.31 14.27
N ALA A 11 -6.25 1.24 13.34
CA ALA A 11 -5.99 0.90 11.94
C ALA A 11 -4.64 1.46 11.44
N CYS A 12 -3.68 1.70 12.34
CA CYS A 12 -2.28 1.84 11.95
C CYS A 12 -1.70 0.45 11.68
N ALA A 13 -2.32 -0.27 10.74
CA ALA A 13 -1.88 -1.59 10.29
C ALA A 13 -0.65 -1.37 9.42
N SER A 14 0.50 -1.15 10.07
CA SER A 14 1.86 -1.19 9.51
C SER A 14 1.87 -0.96 8.01
N GLU A 15 1.46 0.24 7.58
CA GLU A 15 1.41 0.54 6.16
C GLU A 15 2.85 0.50 5.66
N ASP A 16 3.11 -0.33 4.64
CA ASP A 16 4.34 -0.27 3.86
C ASP A 16 4.53 1.20 3.45
N PHE A 17 5.40 1.93 4.15
CA PHE A 17 5.49 3.37 3.94
C PHE A 17 6.34 3.63 2.70
N TRP A 18 5.68 4.05 1.63
CA TRP A 18 6.27 4.42 0.35
C TRP A 18 6.55 5.92 0.32
N TYR A 19 7.75 6.30 -0.09
CA TYR A 19 8.18 7.69 -0.16
C TYR A 19 8.62 8.06 -1.58
N GLN A 20 8.14 9.22 -2.05
CA GLN A 20 8.62 9.85 -3.28
C GLN A 20 8.70 11.36 -3.04
N LYS A 21 9.82 11.98 -3.43
CA LYS A 21 10.04 13.42 -3.21
C LYS A 21 9.00 14.23 -4.00
N GLY A 22 8.29 15.13 -3.32
CA GLY A 22 7.29 16.01 -3.94
C GLY A 22 5.89 15.41 -4.07
N LYS A 23 5.66 14.20 -3.53
CA LYS A 23 4.35 13.55 -3.47
C LYS A 23 3.83 13.55 -2.04
N THR A 24 2.54 13.74 -1.89
CA THR A 24 1.84 13.65 -0.61
C THR A 24 1.45 12.21 -0.29
N GLU A 25 1.01 11.97 0.94
CA GLU A 25 0.45 10.67 1.34
C GLU A 25 -0.81 10.33 0.52
N ALA A 26 -1.65 11.32 0.22
CA ALA A 26 -2.83 11.12 -0.63
C ALA A 26 -2.44 10.65 -2.04
N ASP A 27 -1.39 11.25 -2.62
CA ASP A 27 -0.88 10.80 -3.93
C ASP A 27 -0.39 9.35 -3.88
N MET A 28 0.34 9.00 -2.81
CA MET A 28 0.81 7.63 -2.59
C MET A 28 -0.34 6.62 -2.50
N GLN A 29 -1.42 6.96 -1.80
CA GLN A 29 -2.59 6.09 -1.70
C GLN A 29 -3.30 5.90 -3.05
N ILE A 30 -3.40 6.96 -3.85
CA ILE A 30 -3.95 6.90 -5.23
C ILE A 30 -3.08 5.98 -6.09
N ASP A 31 -1.76 6.23 -6.12
CA ASP A 31 -0.81 5.45 -6.91
C ASP A 31 -0.78 3.97 -6.48
N ARG A 32 -0.90 3.69 -5.17
CA ARG A 32 -1.04 2.34 -4.64
C ARG A 32 -2.36 1.70 -5.06
N TYR A 33 -3.46 2.43 -5.01
CA TYR A 33 -4.76 1.92 -5.45
C TYR A 33 -4.74 1.54 -6.94
N GLU A 34 -4.14 2.37 -7.79
CA GLU A 34 -3.92 2.06 -9.21
C GLU A 34 -3.15 0.75 -9.38
N CYS A 35 -2.00 0.62 -8.70
CA CYS A 35 -1.21 -0.62 -8.73
C CYS A 35 -2.03 -1.85 -8.28
N THR A 36 -2.81 -1.73 -7.20
CA THR A 36 -3.65 -2.86 -6.75
C THR A 36 -4.78 -3.18 -7.74
N THR A 37 -5.27 -2.20 -8.49
CA THR A 37 -6.30 -2.38 -9.52
C THR A 37 -5.72 -3.12 -10.73
N GLU A 38 -4.53 -2.74 -11.19
CA GLU A 38 -3.81 -3.48 -12.26
C GLU A 38 -3.56 -4.94 -11.86
N LEU A 39 -3.18 -5.18 -10.60
CA LEU A 39 -2.95 -6.53 -10.09
C LEU A 39 -4.24 -7.31 -9.92
N ARG A 40 -5.35 -6.64 -9.58
CA ARG A 40 -6.66 -7.28 -9.54
C ARG A 40 -7.07 -7.85 -10.90
N ASP A 41 -6.73 -7.17 -11.99
CA ASP A 41 -7.01 -7.66 -13.34
C ASP A 41 -6.12 -8.87 -13.70
N LYS A 42 -4.87 -8.88 -13.20
CA LYS A 42 -3.93 -9.99 -13.38
C LYS A 42 -4.28 -11.24 -12.55
N TYR A 43 -4.70 -11.05 -11.30
CA TYR A 43 -4.94 -12.14 -10.34
C TYR A 43 -6.43 -12.48 -10.12
N GLY A 44 -7.34 -11.73 -10.73
CA GLY A 44 -8.78 -11.93 -10.62
C GLY A 44 -9.41 -11.31 -9.37
N MET A 45 -10.71 -11.01 -9.46
CA MET A 45 -11.52 -10.30 -8.44
C MET A 45 -11.53 -10.97 -7.05
N TYR A 46 -11.19 -12.26 -6.98
CA TYR A 46 -11.12 -13.08 -5.75
C TYR A 46 -9.79 -13.83 -5.57
N GLY A 47 -8.81 -13.65 -6.47
CA GLY A 47 -7.77 -14.66 -6.71
C GLY A 47 -6.35 -14.37 -6.20
N ALA A 48 -6.08 -13.20 -5.62
CA ALA A 48 -4.86 -13.00 -4.84
C ALA A 48 -5.23 -12.87 -3.37
N ASP A 49 -4.80 -13.83 -2.57
CA ASP A 49 -4.42 -13.49 -1.20
C ASP A 49 -3.52 -12.26 -1.30
N LYS A 50 -3.97 -11.13 -0.75
CA LYS A 50 -3.22 -9.87 -0.75
C LYS A 50 -1.87 -10.03 -0.03
N ASN A 51 -1.70 -11.14 0.69
CA ASN A 51 -0.47 -11.54 1.37
C ASN A 51 0.32 -12.59 0.61
N SER A 52 -0.15 -13.05 -0.56
CA SER A 52 0.64 -13.97 -1.39
C SER A 52 1.96 -13.30 -1.78
N PRO A 53 3.09 -14.02 -1.68
CA PRO A 53 4.40 -13.44 -1.98
C PRO A 53 4.48 -12.83 -3.39
N ALA A 54 3.81 -13.45 -4.37
CA ALA A 54 3.75 -12.96 -5.74
C ALA A 54 3.01 -11.62 -5.86
N TYR A 55 1.86 -11.49 -5.20
CA TYR A 55 1.09 -10.24 -5.18
C TYR A 55 1.89 -9.10 -4.53
N VAL A 56 2.50 -9.37 -3.37
CA VAL A 56 3.31 -8.37 -2.64
C VAL A 56 4.51 -7.95 -3.48
N ALA A 57 5.20 -8.89 -4.13
CA ALA A 57 6.33 -8.59 -5.01
C ALA A 57 5.91 -7.74 -6.22
N ASP A 58 4.80 -8.08 -6.88
CA ASP A 58 4.30 -7.32 -8.01
C ASP A 58 3.83 -5.91 -7.61
N LEU A 59 3.16 -5.78 -6.46
CA LEU A 59 2.76 -4.48 -5.91
C LEU A 59 3.98 -3.61 -5.64
N ARG A 60 5.02 -4.20 -5.04
CA ARG A 60 6.31 -3.53 -4.82
C ARG A 60 6.94 -3.08 -6.14
N GLN A 61 6.97 -3.93 -7.15
CA GLN A 61 7.50 -3.56 -8.46
C GLN A 61 6.71 -2.41 -9.11
N CYS A 62 5.38 -2.41 -8.97
CA CYS A 62 4.55 -1.32 -9.47
C CYS A 62 4.86 0.01 -8.78
N MET A 63 4.94 0.02 -7.44
CA MET A 63 5.29 1.23 -6.68
C MET A 63 6.69 1.75 -7.03
N ILE A 64 7.68 0.86 -7.18
CA ILE A 64 9.04 1.22 -7.60
C ILE A 64 9.04 1.83 -9.01
N LYS A 65 8.28 1.27 -9.97
CA LYS A 65 8.15 1.83 -11.32
C LYS A 65 7.54 3.23 -11.33
N LYS A 66 6.63 3.53 -10.41
CA LYS A 66 6.06 4.87 -10.20
C LYS A 66 7.04 5.85 -9.51
N GLY A 67 8.19 5.36 -9.06
CA GLY A 67 9.26 6.18 -8.46
C GLY A 67 9.19 6.26 -6.94
N TYR A 68 8.42 5.38 -6.29
CA TYR A 68 8.39 5.29 -4.83
C TYR A 68 9.50 4.38 -4.30
N THR A 69 10.12 4.81 -3.21
CA THR A 69 11.07 4.03 -2.43
C THR A 69 10.41 3.59 -1.13
N ARG A 70 10.54 2.31 -0.75
CA ARG A 70 10.02 1.83 0.53
C ARG A 70 10.94 2.30 1.66
N LEU A 71 10.40 2.90 2.72
CA LEU A 71 11.22 3.40 3.83
C LEU A 71 12.02 2.29 4.54
N GLU A 72 11.51 1.06 4.57
CA GLU A 72 12.25 -0.08 5.11
C GLU A 72 13.56 -0.33 4.35
N ASP A 73 13.62 -0.01 3.05
CA ASP A 73 14.83 -0.17 2.24
C ASP A 73 15.83 0.99 2.47
N THR A 74 15.39 2.12 3.03
CA THR A 74 16.25 3.28 3.35
C THR A 74 16.94 3.20 4.70
N LYS A 75 16.64 2.17 5.52
CA LYS A 75 17.27 1.92 6.83
C LYS A 75 18.49 0.99 6.77
N LYS A 76 18.93 0.59 5.58
CA LYS A 76 20.21 -0.12 5.35
C LYS A 76 21.33 0.87 5.07
#